data_AF-A0A0L0S8H0-F1
#
_entry.id   AF-A0A0L0S8H0-F1
#
_cell.length_a   1.000
_cell.length_b   1.000
_cell.length_c   1.000
_cell.angle_alpha   90.00
_cell.angle_beta   90.00
_cell.angle_gamma   90.00
#
_symmetry.space_group_name_H-M   'P 1'
#
loop_
_entity.id
_entity.type
_entity.pdbx_description
1 polymer ?
#
loop_
_entity_poly.entity_id
_entity_poly.type
_entity_poly.pdbx_seq_one_letter_code
_entity_poly.pdbx_strand_id
1 'polypeptide(L)'
;MLAAPVNPSDINAIQGVYPVPLVPATCVTDNTSVSVAGFEGVAQVVAVGDRVTDAHAPQPGEWVIPDTAGFGTWRAHAVVPATDVAVVRRAGSDSALQVAAAASLSVNTTTAYRLLRDFANLEAGDTVVQNAGNSAVGRYVIQLSVAAAKVAFNSVGGKSATELLHALAPGGTHVTYGVMTREPMAVPASLLIFKDKFANGELVTPPPE
;
A
#
# COMPACT_ATOMS: atom_id res chain seq x y z
N MET A 1 -12.86 -5.15 -14.05
CA MET A 1 -11.45 -5.09 -13.62
C MET A 1 -10.55 -5.27 -14.82
N LEU A 2 -9.49 -4.47 -14.92
CA LEU A 2 -8.48 -4.61 -15.99
C LEU A 2 -7.31 -5.48 -15.53
N ALA A 3 -6.84 -5.27 -14.31
CA ALA A 3 -5.85 -6.11 -13.65
C ALA A 3 -5.92 -5.97 -12.13
N ALA A 4 -5.61 -7.05 -11.41
CA ALA A 4 -5.46 -7.07 -9.97
C ALA A 4 -4.20 -7.89 -9.64
N PRO A 5 -3.21 -7.32 -8.93
CA PRO A 5 -2.04 -8.08 -8.48
C PRO A 5 -2.39 -9.01 -7.32
N VAL A 6 -1.41 -9.82 -6.95
CA VAL A 6 -1.44 -10.66 -5.74
C VAL A 6 -0.37 -10.17 -4.79
N ASN A 7 -0.76 -9.84 -3.56
CA ASN A 7 0.12 -9.42 -2.48
C ASN A 7 0.05 -10.40 -1.30
N PRO A 8 1.08 -10.42 -0.42
CA PRO A 8 1.02 -11.18 0.82
C PRO A 8 -0.18 -10.82 1.71
N SER A 9 -0.64 -9.56 1.69
CA SER A 9 -1.85 -9.12 2.42
C SER A 9 -3.10 -9.86 1.96
N ASP A 10 -3.27 -10.08 0.65
CA ASP A 10 -4.43 -10.81 0.10
C ASP A 10 -4.46 -12.24 0.63
N ILE A 11 -3.32 -12.92 0.62
CA ILE A 11 -3.18 -14.30 1.12
C ILE A 11 -3.45 -14.34 2.63
N ASN A 12 -2.88 -13.40 3.39
CA ASN A 12 -3.09 -13.33 4.84
C ASN A 12 -4.55 -13.03 5.20
N ALA A 13 -5.26 -12.24 4.38
CA ALA A 13 -6.68 -11.97 4.58
C ALA A 13 -7.54 -13.21 4.33
N ILE A 14 -7.23 -13.99 3.28
CA ILE A 14 -7.86 -15.30 3.05
C ILE A 14 -7.59 -16.27 4.21
N GLN A 15 -6.39 -16.24 4.79
CA GLN A 15 -6.03 -17.03 5.96
C GLN A 15 -6.67 -16.55 7.27
N GLY A 16 -7.32 -15.37 7.27
CA GLY A 16 -7.93 -14.78 8.47
C GLY A 16 -6.93 -14.20 9.47
N VAL A 17 -5.68 -13.94 9.06
CA VAL A 17 -4.60 -13.43 9.93
C VAL A 17 -4.19 -11.99 9.61
N TYR A 18 -4.80 -11.37 8.59
CA TYR A 18 -4.58 -9.96 8.26
C TYR A 18 -5.56 -9.07 9.03
N PRO A 19 -5.12 -7.91 9.56
CA PRO A 19 -5.98 -7.04 10.38
C PRO A 19 -7.09 -6.33 9.61
N VAL A 20 -7.01 -6.28 8.28
CA VAL A 20 -8.07 -5.73 7.43
C VAL A 20 -8.98 -6.87 6.95
N PRO A 21 -10.27 -6.88 7.33
CA PRO A 21 -11.19 -7.93 6.93
C PRO A 21 -11.57 -7.82 5.44
N LEU A 22 -11.92 -8.96 4.84
CA LEU A 22 -12.57 -8.98 3.53
C LEU A 22 -14.04 -8.57 3.70
N VAL A 23 -14.42 -7.44 3.11
CA VAL A 23 -15.79 -6.94 3.20
C VAL A 23 -16.70 -7.81 2.31
N PRO A 24 -17.79 -8.38 2.85
CA PRO A 24 -18.75 -9.12 2.04
C PRO A 24 -19.38 -8.23 0.98
N ALA A 25 -19.40 -8.72 -0.26
CA ALA A 25 -20.11 -8.12 -1.37
C ALA A 25 -21.33 -8.96 -1.74
N THR A 26 -22.39 -8.30 -2.20
CA THR A 26 -23.58 -9.00 -2.71
C THR A 26 -23.40 -9.31 -4.19
N CYS A 27 -23.57 -10.59 -4.56
CA CYS A 27 -23.63 -11.04 -5.94
C CYS A 27 -24.85 -10.45 -6.65
N VAL A 28 -24.63 -9.75 -7.76
CA VAL A 28 -25.70 -9.11 -8.53
C VAL A 28 -26.66 -10.14 -9.16
N THR A 29 -26.20 -11.37 -9.39
CA THR A 29 -26.96 -12.41 -10.10
C THR A 29 -27.97 -13.15 -9.21
N ASP A 30 -27.65 -13.35 -7.93
CA ASP A 30 -28.43 -14.23 -7.04
C ASP A 30 -28.57 -13.71 -5.60
N ASN A 31 -28.12 -12.47 -5.33
CA ASN A 31 -28.12 -11.83 -4.02
C ASN A 31 -27.35 -12.59 -2.92
N THR A 32 -26.49 -13.55 -3.28
CA THR A 32 -25.64 -14.22 -2.30
C THR A 32 -24.58 -13.27 -1.76
N SER A 33 -24.23 -13.44 -0.48
CA SER A 33 -23.14 -12.69 0.15
C SER A 33 -21.84 -13.46 -0.01
N VAL A 34 -20.81 -12.82 -0.56
CA VAL A 34 -19.49 -13.41 -0.78
C VAL A 34 -18.38 -12.43 -0.40
N SER A 35 -17.40 -12.89 0.37
CA SER A 35 -16.18 -12.13 0.61
C SER A 35 -15.23 -12.33 -0.58
N VAL A 36 -14.94 -11.24 -1.29
CA VAL A 36 -14.03 -11.25 -2.44
C VAL A 36 -12.65 -10.78 -1.98
N ALA A 37 -11.60 -11.56 -2.29
CA ALA A 37 -10.22 -11.18 -1.99
C ALA A 37 -9.68 -10.13 -2.97
N GLY A 38 -8.49 -9.59 -2.67
CA GLY A 38 -7.83 -8.57 -3.49
C GLY A 38 -7.99 -7.16 -2.91
N PHE A 39 -6.88 -6.56 -2.49
CA PHE A 39 -6.84 -5.20 -1.94
C PHE A 39 -6.50 -4.13 -2.98
N GLU A 40 -5.82 -4.49 -4.07
CA GLU A 40 -5.44 -3.53 -5.13
C GLU A 40 -5.73 -4.05 -6.54
N GLY A 41 -5.78 -3.11 -7.47
CA GLY A 41 -6.04 -3.35 -8.87
C GLY A 41 -6.47 -2.07 -9.57
N VAL A 42 -6.59 -2.14 -10.89
CA VAL A 42 -7.12 -1.06 -11.73
C VAL A 42 -8.34 -1.55 -12.48
N ALA A 43 -9.40 -0.75 -12.46
CA ALA A 43 -10.64 -0.98 -13.18
C ALA A 43 -10.86 0.12 -14.21
N GLN A 44 -11.74 -0.14 -15.17
CA GLN A 44 -12.34 0.88 -16.01
C GLN A 44 -13.79 1.07 -15.56
N VAL A 45 -14.23 2.33 -15.44
CA VAL A 45 -15.63 2.65 -15.21
C VAL A 45 -16.43 2.31 -16.46
N VAL A 46 -17.45 1.47 -16.34
CA VAL A 46 -18.31 1.06 -17.46
C VAL A 46 -19.65 1.78 -17.47
N ALA A 47 -20.13 2.22 -16.30
CA ALA A 47 -21.37 2.95 -16.13
C ALA A 47 -21.33 3.72 -14.80
N VAL A 48 -22.11 4.79 -14.72
CA VAL A 48 -22.31 5.61 -13.51
C VAL A 48 -23.82 5.74 -13.30
N GLY A 49 -24.28 5.57 -12.06
CA GLY A 49 -25.71 5.68 -11.76
C GLY A 49 -26.17 7.12 -11.66
N ASP A 50 -27.42 7.39 -12.03
CA ASP A 50 -28.01 8.75 -12.11
C ASP A 50 -28.00 9.55 -10.81
N ARG A 51 -27.80 8.88 -9.66
CA ARG A 51 -27.70 9.52 -8.34
C ARG A 51 -26.31 10.09 -8.04
N VAL A 52 -25.31 9.77 -8.84
CA VAL A 52 -23.96 10.32 -8.71
C VAL A 52 -23.94 11.67 -9.43
N THR A 53 -24.03 12.75 -8.66
CA THR A 53 -24.18 14.12 -9.17
C THR A 53 -22.94 14.99 -9.00
N ASP A 54 -21.91 14.48 -8.32
CA ASP A 54 -20.64 15.17 -8.17
C ASP A 54 -19.96 15.33 -9.54
N ALA A 55 -19.62 16.57 -9.89
CA ALA A 55 -18.94 16.92 -11.13
C ALA A 55 -17.54 16.29 -11.25
N HIS A 56 -16.96 15.84 -10.14
CA HIS A 56 -15.66 15.17 -10.07
C HIS A 56 -15.77 13.65 -9.92
N ALA A 57 -16.98 13.09 -9.94
CA ALA A 57 -17.16 11.64 -9.88
C ALA A 57 -16.51 10.94 -11.09
N PRO A 58 -16.05 9.69 -10.92
CA PRO A 58 -15.51 8.89 -12.02
C PRO A 58 -16.51 8.77 -13.18
N GLN A 59 -16.02 8.89 -14.41
CA GLN A 59 -16.82 8.83 -15.63
C GLN A 59 -16.56 7.56 -16.44
N PRO A 60 -17.54 7.08 -17.25
CA PRO A 60 -17.33 5.93 -18.12
C PRO A 60 -16.09 6.07 -19.00
N GLY A 61 -15.29 5.01 -19.07
CA GLY A 61 -14.02 4.96 -19.80
C GLY A 61 -12.80 5.33 -18.96
N GLU A 62 -12.97 6.04 -17.84
CA GLU A 62 -11.87 6.37 -16.93
C GLU A 62 -11.34 5.16 -16.19
N TRP A 63 -10.05 5.22 -15.84
CA TRP A 63 -9.43 4.21 -14.99
C TRP A 63 -9.55 4.62 -13.54
N VAL A 64 -9.85 3.66 -12.68
CA VAL A 64 -9.97 3.85 -11.24
C VAL A 64 -9.22 2.78 -10.48
N ILE A 65 -8.76 3.14 -9.28
CA ILE A 65 -8.19 2.21 -8.29
C ILE A 65 -9.04 2.26 -7.01
N PRO A 66 -9.05 1.20 -6.19
CA PRO A 66 -9.70 1.24 -4.89
C PRO A 66 -9.14 2.35 -4.00
N ASP A 67 -10.04 3.08 -3.33
CA ASP A 67 -9.70 4.07 -2.29
C ASP A 67 -10.22 3.65 -0.90
N THR A 68 -10.71 2.41 -0.79
CA THR A 68 -11.19 1.82 0.45
C THR A 68 -10.52 0.48 0.73
N ALA A 69 -10.41 0.15 2.01
CA ALA A 69 -9.84 -1.10 2.46
C ALA A 69 -10.81 -2.27 2.19
N GLY A 70 -10.28 -3.47 1.88
CA GLY A 70 -11.12 -4.66 1.69
C GLY A 70 -12.03 -4.62 0.46
N PHE A 71 -11.71 -3.81 -0.55
CA PHE A 71 -12.51 -3.60 -1.77
C PHE A 71 -12.89 -4.89 -2.52
N GLY A 72 -12.04 -5.92 -2.49
CA GLY A 72 -12.26 -7.18 -3.19
C GLY A 72 -12.09 -7.05 -4.69
N THR A 73 -10.85 -6.93 -5.17
CA THR A 73 -10.53 -6.70 -6.59
C THR A 73 -10.49 -7.96 -7.44
N TRP A 74 -10.50 -9.16 -6.86
CA TRP A 74 -10.46 -10.43 -7.59
C TRP A 74 -11.84 -10.85 -8.11
N ARG A 75 -12.44 -9.95 -8.90
CA ARG A 75 -13.75 -10.11 -9.56
C ARG A 75 -13.76 -9.38 -10.90
N ALA A 76 -14.63 -9.81 -11.81
CA ALA A 76 -14.75 -9.16 -13.12
C ALA A 76 -15.39 -7.77 -13.03
N HIS A 77 -16.42 -7.62 -12.20
CA HIS A 77 -17.22 -6.40 -12.06
C HIS A 77 -17.54 -6.12 -10.60
N ALA A 78 -17.77 -4.83 -10.30
CA ALA A 78 -18.16 -4.34 -8.99
C ALA A 78 -19.15 -3.19 -9.17
N VAL A 79 -20.17 -3.12 -8.32
CA VAL A 79 -21.00 -1.93 -8.14
C VAL A 79 -20.63 -1.38 -6.77
N VAL A 80 -20.10 -0.16 -6.73
CA VAL A 80 -19.57 0.48 -5.52
C VAL A 80 -20.00 1.95 -5.49
N PRO A 81 -20.05 2.58 -4.30
CA PRO A 81 -20.09 4.03 -4.19
C PRO A 81 -18.99 4.69 -5.01
N ALA A 82 -19.29 5.84 -5.63
CA ALA A 82 -18.31 6.61 -6.38
C ALA A 82 -17.12 7.07 -5.52
N THR A 83 -17.32 7.17 -4.20
CA THR A 83 -16.33 7.53 -3.18
C THR A 83 -15.35 6.41 -2.85
N ASP A 84 -15.66 5.15 -3.19
CA ASP A 84 -14.81 4.00 -2.85
C ASP A 84 -13.66 3.80 -3.86
N VAL A 85 -13.56 4.69 -4.85
CA VAL A 85 -12.59 4.61 -5.94
C VAL A 85 -11.99 5.97 -6.26
N ALA A 86 -10.69 5.97 -6.58
CA ALA A 86 -9.98 7.15 -7.03
C ALA A 86 -9.69 7.07 -8.52
N VAL A 87 -9.89 8.18 -9.25
CA VAL A 87 -9.58 8.27 -10.68
C VAL A 87 -8.08 8.33 -10.91
N VAL A 88 -7.58 7.42 -11.76
CA VAL A 88 -6.21 7.43 -12.26
C VAL A 88 -6.11 8.46 -13.38
N ARG A 89 -5.58 9.64 -13.06
CA ARG A 89 -5.33 10.71 -14.05
C ARG A 89 -4.22 10.28 -15.00
N ARG A 90 -4.60 9.95 -16.23
CA ARG A 90 -3.70 9.62 -17.34
C ARG A 90 -3.44 10.87 -18.19
N ALA A 91 -2.24 10.98 -18.75
CA ALA A 91 -1.87 12.06 -19.67
C ALA A 91 -2.51 11.88 -21.08
N GLY A 92 -3.83 11.65 -21.13
CA GLY A 92 -4.57 11.38 -22.37
C GLY A 92 -4.28 10.01 -23.00
N SER A 93 -4.59 9.88 -24.30
CA SER A 93 -4.37 8.67 -25.10
C SER A 93 -2.90 8.28 -25.22
N ASP A 94 -1.99 9.24 -25.05
CA ASP A 94 -0.55 9.06 -25.20
C ASP A 94 0.13 8.68 -23.88
N SER A 95 -0.67 8.39 -22.84
CA SER A 95 -0.19 7.96 -21.53
C SER A 95 0.63 6.67 -21.63
N ALA A 96 1.91 6.74 -21.26
CA ALA A 96 2.78 5.57 -21.12
C ALA A 96 2.46 4.69 -19.89
N LEU A 97 1.48 5.09 -19.05
CA LEU A 97 1.08 4.32 -17.88
C LEU A 97 0.48 2.97 -18.30
N GLN A 98 1.20 1.90 -18.00
CA GLN A 98 0.76 0.53 -18.25
C GLN A 98 -0.30 0.09 -17.24
N VAL A 99 -1.21 -0.79 -17.68
CA VAL A 99 -2.23 -1.41 -16.81
C VAL A 99 -1.59 -2.04 -15.56
N ALA A 100 -0.48 -2.77 -15.73
CA ALA A 100 0.21 -3.41 -14.62
C ALA A 100 0.76 -2.41 -13.60
N ALA A 101 1.29 -1.27 -14.05
CA ALA A 101 1.76 -0.21 -13.17
C ALA A 101 0.59 0.46 -12.43
N ALA A 102 -0.51 0.75 -13.14
CA ALA A 102 -1.72 1.31 -12.55
C ALA A 102 -2.35 0.38 -11.49
N ALA A 103 -2.31 -0.94 -11.73
CA ALA A 103 -2.84 -1.95 -10.82
C ALA A 103 -2.11 -2.03 -9.46
N SER A 104 -0.90 -1.47 -9.36
CA SER A 104 -0.04 -1.52 -8.16
C SER A 104 0.08 -0.17 -7.45
N LEU A 105 -0.78 0.80 -7.79
CA LEU A 105 -0.74 2.14 -7.20
C LEU A 105 -1.25 2.16 -5.75
N SER A 106 -2.38 1.52 -5.45
CA SER A 106 -3.08 1.75 -4.18
C SER A 106 -2.39 1.16 -2.96
N VAL A 107 -1.76 -0.03 -3.04
CA VAL A 107 -1.08 -0.62 -1.88
C VAL A 107 0.42 -0.33 -1.90
N ASN A 108 1.15 -0.87 -2.87
CA ASN A 108 2.62 -0.86 -2.82
C ASN A 108 3.21 0.54 -3.01
N THR A 109 2.65 1.33 -3.92
CA THR A 109 3.14 2.70 -4.21
C THR A 109 2.81 3.66 -3.07
N THR A 110 1.56 3.64 -2.58
CA THR A 110 1.14 4.44 -1.41
C THR A 110 1.96 4.09 -0.17
N THR A 111 2.24 2.80 0.06
CA THR A 111 3.10 2.35 1.17
C THR A 111 4.48 2.98 1.08
N ALA A 112 5.14 2.89 -0.08
CA ALA A 112 6.45 3.49 -0.29
C ALA A 112 6.43 5.02 -0.11
N TYR A 113 5.38 5.69 -0.60
CA TYR A 113 5.22 7.14 -0.46
C TYR A 113 5.09 7.57 1.01
N ARG A 114 4.22 6.91 1.78
CA ARG A 114 4.00 7.21 3.20
C ARG A 114 5.24 6.92 4.05
N LEU A 115 5.92 5.80 3.78
CA LEU A 115 7.20 5.48 4.42
C LEU A 115 8.21 6.64 4.27
N LEU A 116 8.32 7.21 3.05
CA LEU A 116 9.25 8.30 2.75
C LEU A 116 8.82 9.67 3.30
N ARG A 117 7.52 9.90 3.54
CA ARG A 117 6.97 11.21 3.90
C ARG A 117 6.63 11.38 5.37
N ASP A 118 6.17 10.33 6.03
CA ASP A 118 5.49 10.48 7.32
C ASP A 118 6.45 10.33 8.51
N PHE A 119 7.61 9.68 8.31
CA PHE A 119 8.47 9.23 9.41
C PHE A 119 9.82 9.95 9.50
N ALA A 120 10.19 10.72 8.48
CA ALA A 120 11.39 11.54 8.49
C ALA A 120 11.29 12.69 7.49
N ASN A 121 11.84 13.85 7.86
CA ASN A 121 12.05 14.95 6.92
C ASN A 121 13.34 14.70 6.12
N LEU A 122 13.22 13.96 5.03
CA LEU A 122 14.31 13.61 4.14
C LEU A 122 14.75 14.80 3.29
N GLU A 123 16.05 15.08 3.26
CA GLU A 123 16.66 16.13 2.45
C GLU A 123 17.69 15.52 1.47
N ALA A 124 17.92 16.20 0.35
CA ALA A 124 18.88 15.75 -0.64
C ALA A 124 20.27 15.53 0.00
N GLY A 125 20.82 14.32 -0.16
CA GLY A 125 22.15 13.96 0.34
C GLY A 125 22.13 13.05 1.56
N ASP A 126 20.99 12.84 2.21
CA ASP A 126 20.89 11.81 3.22
C ASP A 126 21.07 10.36 2.48
N THR A 127 21.23 9.16 3.12
CA THR A 127 20.95 7.73 2.63
C THR A 127 19.71 6.82 3.14
N VAL A 128 18.64 6.48 2.39
CA VAL A 128 17.60 5.52 2.92
C VAL A 128 18.17 4.10 3.07
N VAL A 129 17.87 3.39 4.16
CA VAL A 129 18.17 1.94 4.28
C VAL A 129 16.89 1.11 4.15
N GLN A 130 16.84 0.18 3.19
CA GLN A 130 15.65 -0.67 2.94
C GLN A 130 16.09 -2.13 2.80
N ASN A 131 15.54 -3.03 3.62
CA ASN A 131 15.66 -4.47 3.35
C ASN A 131 14.63 -4.91 2.30
N ALA A 132 14.80 -6.09 1.72
CA ALA A 132 13.95 -6.56 0.62
C ALA A 132 13.82 -5.53 -0.53
N GLY A 133 14.94 -4.91 -0.92
CA GLY A 133 14.95 -3.83 -1.93
C GLY A 133 14.44 -4.24 -3.33
N ASN A 134 14.38 -5.55 -3.63
CA ASN A 134 13.79 -6.07 -4.86
C ASN A 134 12.26 -6.27 -4.79
N SER A 135 11.63 -6.06 -3.63
CA SER A 135 10.18 -6.14 -3.45
C SER A 135 9.46 -5.01 -4.19
N ALA A 136 8.13 -5.12 -4.36
CA ALA A 136 7.32 -4.07 -4.97
C ALA A 136 7.48 -2.72 -4.24
N VAL A 137 7.33 -2.72 -2.91
CA VAL A 137 7.57 -1.53 -2.09
C VAL A 137 9.02 -1.06 -2.20
N GLY A 138 10.01 -1.96 -2.12
CA GLY A 138 11.42 -1.60 -2.22
C GLY A 138 11.78 -0.91 -3.55
N ARG A 139 11.21 -1.37 -4.66
CA ARG A 139 11.38 -0.75 -5.98
C ARG A 139 10.72 0.62 -6.09
N TYR A 140 9.58 0.85 -5.43
CA TYR A 140 8.96 2.17 -5.36
C TYR A 140 9.71 3.11 -4.43
N VAL A 141 10.23 2.62 -3.30
CA VAL A 141 11.12 3.39 -2.43
C VAL A 141 12.33 3.88 -3.22
N ILE A 142 12.99 3.03 -4.01
CA ILE A 142 14.12 3.44 -4.87
C ILE A 142 13.71 4.52 -5.87
N GLN A 143 12.56 4.37 -6.55
CA GLN A 143 12.10 5.34 -7.55
C GLN A 143 11.63 6.67 -6.96
N LEU A 144 11.00 6.63 -5.79
CA LEU A 144 10.46 7.81 -5.10
C LEU A 144 11.52 8.51 -4.24
N SER A 145 12.57 7.80 -3.84
CA SER A 145 13.70 8.37 -3.10
C SER A 145 14.64 9.09 -4.06
N VAL A 146 14.58 10.42 -4.04
CA VAL A 146 15.68 11.25 -4.55
C VAL A 146 16.72 11.34 -3.42
N ALA A 147 17.61 10.34 -3.35
CA ALA A 147 18.76 10.16 -2.43
C ALA A 147 18.71 10.85 -1.03
N ALA A 148 18.29 10.12 0.05
CA ALA A 148 18.23 10.62 1.46
C ALA A 148 18.03 9.60 2.70
N ALA A 149 18.78 9.59 3.84
CA ALA A 149 18.97 8.82 5.15
C ALA A 149 18.59 9.65 6.36
N LYS A 150 17.40 9.38 6.86
CA LYS A 150 17.14 9.49 8.29
C LYS A 150 16.33 8.28 8.77
N VAL A 151 16.10 7.31 7.87
CA VAL A 151 15.07 6.30 8.03
C VAL A 151 15.49 4.94 7.46
N ALA A 152 15.13 3.87 8.17
CA ALA A 152 15.22 2.50 7.72
C ALA A 152 13.83 1.86 7.63
N PHE A 153 13.57 1.14 6.53
CA PHE A 153 12.29 0.49 6.26
C PHE A 153 12.43 -1.03 6.29
N ASN A 154 11.53 -1.68 7.02
CA ASN A 154 11.54 -3.12 7.25
C ASN A 154 10.20 -3.77 6.91
N SER A 155 10.22 -4.75 6.02
CA SER A 155 9.08 -5.65 5.76
C SER A 155 9.33 -7.10 6.19
N VAL A 156 10.55 -7.44 6.56
CA VAL A 156 10.97 -8.83 6.80
C VAL A 156 10.62 -9.24 8.23
N GLY A 157 10.91 -8.39 9.21
CA GLY A 157 10.75 -8.71 10.63
C GLY A 157 11.90 -9.54 11.20
N GLY A 158 11.72 -10.08 12.42
CA GLY A 158 12.73 -10.88 13.12
C GLY A 158 14.10 -10.21 13.24
N LYS A 159 15.17 -11.00 13.12
CA LYS A 159 16.56 -10.52 13.22
C LYS A 159 16.91 -9.44 12.20
N SER A 160 16.29 -9.45 11.02
CA SER A 160 16.54 -8.43 9.99
C SER A 160 16.19 -7.03 10.47
N ALA A 161 15.13 -6.90 11.28
CA ALA A 161 14.74 -5.64 11.87
C ALA A 161 15.79 -5.12 12.87
N THR A 162 16.36 -6.02 13.67
CA THR A 162 17.44 -5.69 14.62
C THR A 162 18.71 -5.24 13.91
N GLU A 163 19.11 -5.91 12.82
CA GLU A 163 20.28 -5.52 12.02
C GLU A 163 20.10 -4.14 11.37
N LEU A 164 18.91 -3.83 10.85
CA LEU A 164 18.59 -2.51 10.32
C LEU A 164 18.67 -1.43 11.41
N LEU A 165 18.12 -1.72 12.59
CA LEU A 165 18.25 -0.84 13.76
C LEU A 165 19.70 -0.61 14.16
N HIS A 166 20.60 -1.60 14.01
CA HIS A 166 22.04 -1.40 14.26
C HIS A 166 22.69 -0.53 13.18
N ALA A 167 22.34 -0.72 11.91
CA ALA A 167 22.90 0.00 10.77
C ALA A 167 22.50 1.49 10.73
N LEU A 168 21.40 1.88 11.38
CA LEU A 168 20.97 3.28 11.45
C LEU A 168 21.99 4.18 12.15
N ALA A 169 22.15 5.42 11.67
CA ALA A 169 22.86 6.45 12.41
C ALA A 169 22.14 6.79 13.75
N PRO A 170 22.84 7.36 14.75
CA PRO A 170 22.18 7.96 15.91
C PRO A 170 21.12 8.98 15.49
N GLY A 171 19.98 9.04 16.18
CA GLY A 171 18.84 9.88 15.77
C GLY A 171 17.99 9.31 14.62
N GLY A 172 18.34 8.15 14.08
CA GLY A 172 17.64 7.53 12.95
C GLY A 172 16.32 6.85 13.33
N THR A 173 15.38 6.84 12.41
CA THR A 173 14.06 6.21 12.57
C THR A 173 14.01 4.86 11.87
N HIS A 174 13.58 3.81 12.57
CA HIS A 174 13.25 2.51 11.99
C HIS A 174 11.74 2.35 11.89
N VAL A 175 11.23 1.97 10.72
CA VAL A 175 9.80 1.73 10.48
C VAL A 175 9.61 0.30 9.99
N THR A 176 8.79 -0.46 10.72
CA THR A 176 8.36 -1.80 10.29
C THR A 176 6.94 -1.74 9.75
N TYR A 177 6.75 -2.12 8.49
CA TYR A 177 5.44 -2.14 7.82
C TYR A 177 4.99 -3.56 7.38
N GLY A 178 5.82 -4.56 7.66
CA GLY A 178 5.52 -5.96 7.42
C GLY A 178 6.40 -6.89 8.27
N VAL A 179 5.91 -8.09 8.53
CA VAL A 179 6.62 -9.12 9.32
C VAL A 179 6.56 -10.45 8.55
N MET A 180 7.21 -10.52 7.39
CA MET A 180 7.15 -11.70 6.51
C MET A 180 7.70 -12.98 7.16
N THR A 181 8.63 -12.87 8.10
CA THR A 181 9.15 -14.04 8.84
C THR A 181 8.17 -14.54 9.91
N ARG A 182 7.17 -13.73 10.30
CA ARG A 182 6.29 -13.97 11.45
C ARG A 182 7.02 -14.09 12.80
N GLU A 183 8.30 -13.73 12.85
CA GLU A 183 9.09 -13.71 14.08
C GLU A 183 8.98 -12.37 14.80
N PRO A 184 8.97 -12.36 16.15
CA PRO A 184 8.98 -11.11 16.91
C PRO A 184 10.25 -10.32 16.67
N MET A 185 10.13 -8.99 16.64
CA MET A 185 11.28 -8.08 16.58
C MET A 185 11.87 -7.88 17.97
N ALA A 186 13.18 -8.03 18.09
CA ALA A 186 13.92 -7.64 19.29
C ALA A 186 14.54 -6.25 19.09
N VAL A 187 14.17 -5.29 19.93
CA VAL A 187 14.73 -3.94 19.94
C VAL A 187 15.61 -3.78 21.19
N PRO A 188 16.95 -3.73 21.06
CA PRO A 188 17.81 -3.50 22.20
C PRO A 188 17.56 -2.11 22.81
N ALA A 189 17.21 -2.07 24.10
CA ALA A 189 16.92 -0.81 24.80
C ALA A 189 18.09 0.18 24.76
N SER A 190 19.33 -0.31 24.67
CA SER A 190 20.53 0.52 24.54
C SER A 190 20.54 1.37 23.28
N LEU A 191 19.94 0.91 22.18
CA LEU A 191 19.83 1.69 20.95
C LEU A 191 18.82 2.83 21.09
N LEU A 192 17.76 2.63 21.87
CA LEU A 192 16.76 3.67 22.14
C LEU A 192 17.34 4.70 23.12
N ILE A 193 17.89 4.24 24.24
CA ILE A 193 18.32 5.10 25.36
C ILE A 193 19.62 5.86 25.04
N PHE A 194 20.61 5.18 24.45
CA PHE A 194 21.97 5.74 24.32
C PHE A 194 22.34 6.14 22.90
N LYS A 195 21.53 5.79 21.90
CA LYS A 195 21.75 6.16 20.49
C LYS A 195 20.59 6.97 19.90
N ASP A 196 19.58 7.30 20.72
CA ASP A 196 18.44 8.14 20.35
C ASP A 196 17.76 7.64 19.06
N LYS A 197 17.59 6.32 18.93
CA LYS A 197 16.90 5.72 17.79
C LYS A 197 15.42 5.54 18.09
N PHE A 198 14.59 5.61 17.05
CA PHE A 198 13.14 5.43 17.14
C PHE A 198 12.72 4.16 16.41
N ALA A 199 11.78 3.40 16.98
CA ALA A 199 11.22 2.21 16.35
C ALA A 199 9.69 2.34 16.28
N ASN A 200 9.15 2.38 15.05
CA ASN A 200 7.72 2.55 14.79
C ASN A 200 7.16 1.36 13.98
N GLY A 201 5.88 1.07 14.16
CA GLY A 201 5.12 0.11 13.36
C GLY A 201 4.00 0.82 12.62
N GLU A 202 3.81 0.53 11.34
CA GLU A 202 2.77 1.16 10.52
C GLU A 202 2.04 0.12 9.66
N LEU A 203 0.71 0.20 9.64
CA LEU A 203 -0.12 -0.46 8.65
C LEU A 203 -0.67 0.60 7.71
N VAL A 204 -0.22 0.61 6.45
CA VAL A 204 -0.71 1.57 5.47
C VAL A 204 -2.10 1.15 5.01
N THR A 205 -3.12 1.75 5.62
CA THR A 205 -4.51 1.76 5.12
C THR A 205 -4.81 3.13 4.51
N PRO A 206 -5.85 3.25 3.66
CA PRO A 206 -6.45 4.54 3.37
C PRO A 206 -6.74 5.27 4.70
N PRO A 207 -6.62 6.62 4.75
CA PRO A 207 -6.96 7.37 5.95
C PRO A 207 -8.41 7.06 6.35
N PRO A 208 -8.71 6.92 7.66
CA PRO A 208 -10.10 6.91 8.11
C PRO A 208 -10.77 8.24 7.76
N GLU A 209 -12.06 8.19 7.41
CA GLU A 209 -12.93 9.35 7.13
C GLU A 209 -12.90 10.40 8.25
#